data_AF-A0A3S3NNZ0-F1
#
_entry.id   AF-A0A3S3NNZ0-F1
#
_cell.length_a   1.000
_cell.length_b   1.000
_cell.length_c   1.000
_cell.angle_alpha   90.00
_cell.angle_beta   90.00
_cell.angle_gamma   90.00
#
_symmetry.space_group_name_H-M   'P 1'
#
loop_
_entity.id
_entity.type
_entity.pdbx_description
1 polymer ?
#
loop_
_entity_poly.entity_id
_entity_poly.type
_entity_poly.pdbx_seq_one_letter_code
_entity_poly.pdbx_strand_id
1 'polypeptide(L)'
;MYKFHYEIMKPKFSNIRLMYMDTDSFIYEISTDDIYEDMKVPGKFKDEMNGKIIEEFVGLRSKMYSFKVYQNPDKDGKKEKGIKKHPNLINSKKHDIYTETMN
;
A
#
# COMPACT_ATOMS: atom_id res chain seq x y z
N MET A 1 9.85 0.82 13.43
CA MET A 1 9.39 0.08 12.23
C MET A 1 9.58 -1.43 12.38
N TYR A 2 10.80 -1.97 12.33
CA TYR A 2 11.03 -3.42 12.41
C TYR A 2 10.45 -4.11 13.65
N LYS A 3 10.57 -3.49 14.83
CA LYS A 3 9.99 -4.00 16.09
C LYS A 3 8.48 -4.26 15.97
N PHE A 4 7.74 -3.37 15.30
CA PHE A 4 6.30 -3.53 15.08
C PHE A 4 5.99 -4.72 14.17
N HIS A 5 6.76 -4.88 13.09
CA HIS A 5 6.60 -6.00 12.18
C HIS A 5 6.84 -7.34 12.88
N TYR A 6 7.95 -7.49 13.60
CA TYR A 6 8.32 -8.78 14.21
C TYR A 6 7.57 -9.10 15.51
N GLU A 7 7.26 -8.11 16.35
CA GLU A 7 6.65 -8.37 17.67
C GLU A 7 5.12 -8.32 17.64
N ILE A 8 4.51 -7.73 16.62
CA ILE A 8 3.05 -7.51 16.58
C ILE A 8 2.46 -8.17 15.36
N MET A 9 2.91 -7.77 14.17
CA MET A 9 2.27 -8.22 12.93
C MET A 9 2.58 -9.69 12.65
N LYS A 10 3.85 -10.11 12.75
CA LYS A 10 4.28 -11.49 12.49
C LYS A 10 3.67 -12.54 13.45
N PRO A 11 3.51 -12.29 14.76
CA PRO A 11 2.83 -13.23 15.64
C PRO A 11 1.30 -13.15 15.57
N LYS A 12 0.72 -12.00 15.19
CA LYS A 12 -0.74 -11.84 15.09
C LYS A 12 -1.31 -12.48 13.82
N PHE A 13 -0.57 -12.43 12.72
CA PHE A 13 -0.99 -13.01 11.44
C PHE A 13 -0.02 -14.11 11.03
N SER A 14 -0.52 -15.34 10.90
CA SER A 14 0.26 -16.49 10.44
C SER A 14 0.73 -16.33 8.99
N ASN A 15 -0.07 -15.67 8.15
CA ASN A 15 0.15 -15.50 6.71
C ASN A 15 0.20 -14.01 6.31
N ILE A 16 1.12 -13.24 6.91
CA ILE A 16 1.36 -11.87 6.49
C ILE A 16 2.53 -11.77 5.51
N ARG A 17 2.34 -11.00 4.44
CA ARG A 17 3.40 -10.68 3.49
C ARG A 17 3.61 -9.18 3.42
N LEU A 18 4.83 -8.74 3.77
CA LEU A 18 5.22 -7.34 3.63
C LEU A 18 5.50 -7.06 2.14
N MET A 19 4.65 -6.26 1.51
CA MET A 19 4.79 -5.88 0.10
C MET A 19 5.72 -4.68 -0.07
N TYR A 20 5.62 -3.71 0.84
CA TYR A 20 6.39 -2.47 0.72
C TYR A 20 6.57 -1.77 2.07
N MET A 21 7.71 -1.13 2.26
CA MET A 21 8.05 -0.34 3.44
C MET A 21 8.61 1.01 2.98
N ASP A 22 7.98 2.10 3.43
CA ASP A 22 8.53 3.46 3.34
C ASP A 22 8.99 3.94 4.72
N THR A 23 9.54 5.15 4.80
CA THR A 23 10.06 5.79 6.03
C THR A 23 9.14 5.67 7.25
N ASP A 24 7.83 5.71 7.01
CA ASP A 24 6.79 5.78 8.03
C ASP A 24 5.52 4.97 7.71
N SER A 25 5.47 4.29 6.57
CA SER A 25 4.30 3.52 6.11
C SER A 25 4.68 2.09 5.76
N PHE A 26 3.76 1.15 5.98
CA PHE A 26 3.88 -0.23 5.53
C PHE A 26 2.70 -0.60 4.64
N ILE A 27 2.94 -1.47 3.68
CA ILE A 27 1.90 -2.10 2.88
C ILE A 27 2.07 -3.60 3.07
N TYR A 28 1.02 -4.20 3.63
CA TYR A 28 0.94 -5.62 3.92
C TYR A 28 -0.15 -6.25 3.08
N GLU A 29 0.15 -7.43 2.54
CA GLU A 29 -0.85 -8.38 2.09
C GLU A 29 -1.19 -9.28 3.29
N ILE A 30 -2.46 -9.25 3.69
CA ILE A 30 -2.98 -10.00 4.84
C ILE A 30 -4.21 -10.75 4.35
N SER A 31 -4.26 -12.06 4.58
CA SER A 31 -5.45 -12.87 4.40
C SER A 31 -6.13 -13.09 5.76
N THR A 32 -7.13 -12.27 6.08
CA THR A 32 -7.95 -12.39 7.30
C THR A 32 -9.42 -12.15 6.95
N ASP A 33 -10.33 -12.73 7.74
CA ASP A 33 -11.77 -12.56 7.58
C ASP A 33 -12.25 -11.16 8.01
N ASP A 34 -11.65 -10.58 9.07
CA ASP A 34 -12.00 -9.24 9.58
C ASP A 34 -10.75 -8.37 9.82
N ILE A 35 -10.45 -7.52 8.84
CA ILE A 35 -9.32 -6.57 8.90
C ILE A 35 -9.54 -5.50 9.97
N TYR A 36 -10.79 -5.13 10.27
CA TYR A 36 -11.12 -4.01 11.15
C TYR A 36 -10.86 -4.35 12.61
N GLU A 37 -11.24 -5.54 13.06
CA GLU A 37 -10.89 -6.02 14.41
C GLU A 37 -9.38 -6.21 14.55
N ASP A 38 -8.74 -6.68 13.48
CA ASP A 38 -7.33 -6.99 13.47
C ASP A 38 -6.41 -5.75 13.45
N MET A 39 -6.81 -4.68 12.75
CA MET A 39 -6.06 -3.41 12.74
C MET A 39 -6.30 -2.54 13.98
N LYS A 40 -7.24 -2.92 14.84
CA LYS A 40 -7.61 -2.17 16.06
C LYS A 40 -6.59 -2.35 17.19
N VAL A 41 -5.30 -2.13 16.91
CA VAL A 41 -4.24 -2.08 17.92
C VAL A 41 -4.08 -0.62 18.37
N PRO A 42 -4.67 -0.22 19.52
CA PRO A 42 -4.62 1.17 19.97
C PRO A 42 -3.17 1.63 20.18
N GLY A 43 -2.87 2.84 19.69
CA GLY A 43 -1.63 3.57 19.99
C GLY A 43 -0.39 3.21 19.18
N LYS A 44 -0.49 2.46 18.06
CA LYS A 44 0.71 2.08 17.27
C LYS A 44 0.74 2.63 15.85
N PHE A 45 -0.21 2.27 14.99
CA PHE A 45 -0.25 2.74 13.61
C PHE A 45 -1.66 3.22 13.26
N LYS A 46 -1.72 4.35 12.54
CA LYS A 46 -2.97 4.88 12.01
C LYS A 46 -3.28 4.16 10.70
N ASP A 47 -4.52 3.75 10.54
CA ASP A 47 -5.02 3.31 9.25
C ASP A 47 -5.17 4.54 8.31
N GLU A 48 -4.37 4.58 7.25
CA GLU A 48 -4.41 5.63 6.23
C GLU A 48 -5.57 5.46 5.24
N MET A 49 -6.10 4.24 5.13
CA MET A 49 -7.11 3.87 4.14
C MET A 49 -8.53 3.86 4.71
N ASN A 50 -8.66 3.98 6.03
CA ASN A 50 -9.93 4.07 6.76
C ASN A 50 -10.84 2.86 6.44
N GLY A 51 -10.26 1.66 6.51
CA GLY A 51 -10.88 0.37 6.28
C GLY A 51 -11.06 -0.03 4.83
N LYS A 52 -10.43 0.68 3.90
CA LYS A 52 -10.49 0.34 2.49
C LYS A 52 -9.42 -0.67 2.14
N ILE A 53 -9.84 -1.69 1.40
CA ILE A 53 -8.98 -2.79 0.98
C ILE A 53 -8.24 -2.37 -0.28
N ILE A 54 -6.92 -2.56 -0.30
CA ILE A 54 -6.11 -2.43 -1.52
C ILE A 54 -6.32 -3.70 -2.35
N GLU A 55 -6.79 -3.55 -3.59
CA GLU A 55 -6.95 -4.67 -4.52
C GLU A 55 -5.63 -4.99 -5.22
N GLU A 56 -4.92 -3.96 -5.68
CA GLU A 56 -3.66 -4.10 -6.39
C GLU A 56 -2.63 -3.09 -5.89
N PHE A 57 -1.38 -3.51 -5.74
CA PHE A 57 -0.26 -2.64 -5.38
C PHE A 57 0.94 -2.89 -6.31
N VAL A 58 1.50 -1.81 -6.87
CA VAL A 58 2.70 -1.86 -7.69
C VAL A 58 3.72 -0.85 -7.17
N GLY A 59 4.86 -1.36 -6.72
CA GLY A 59 5.99 -0.56 -6.25
C GLY A 59 7.17 -0.67 -7.20
N LEU A 60 7.57 0.43 -7.83
CA LEU A 60 8.73 0.45 -8.73
C LEU A 60 10.02 0.83 -8.00
N ARG A 61 9.95 1.86 -7.14
CA ARG A 61 11.10 2.38 -6.40
C ARG A 61 10.66 2.95 -5.06
N SER A 62 11.60 3.17 -4.15
CA SER A 62 11.39 3.99 -2.96
C SER A 62 10.70 5.32 -3.31
N LYS A 63 9.53 5.54 -2.70
CA LYS A 63 8.65 6.71 -2.88
C LYS A 63 8.04 6.83 -4.28
N MET A 64 8.00 5.72 -5.03
CA MET A 64 7.40 5.60 -6.36
C MET A 64 6.55 4.33 -6.45
N TYR A 65 5.26 4.46 -6.18
CA TYR A 65 4.31 3.35 -6.13
C TYR A 65 2.89 3.78 -6.50
N SER A 66 2.06 2.84 -6.92
CA SER A 66 0.63 3.01 -7.20
C SER A 66 -0.18 1.87 -6.58
N PHE A 67 -1.41 2.16 -6.18
CA PHE A 67 -2.33 1.17 -5.66
C PHE A 67 -3.76 1.42 -6.12
N LYS A 68 -4.53 0.34 -6.29
CA LYS A 68 -5.97 0.37 -6.55
C LYS A 68 -6.75 -0.03 -5.32
N VAL A 69 -7.91 0.58 -5.13
CA VAL A 69 -8.78 0.31 -3.98
C VAL A 69 -9.96 -0.55 -4.42
N TYR A 70 -10.17 -1.66 -3.73
CA TYR A 70 -11.28 -2.57 -3.97
C TYR A 70 -12.62 -1.81 -3.87
N GLN A 71 -13.46 -1.95 -4.90
CA GLN A 71 -14.78 -1.33 -5.01
C GLN A 71 -14.82 0.21 -4.93
N ASN A 72 -13.69 0.92 -5.03
CA ASN A 72 -13.63 2.39 -4.93
C ASN A 72 -12.54 3.01 -5.84
N PRO A 73 -12.74 3.01 -7.17
CA PRO A 73 -11.75 3.53 -8.13
C PRO A 73 -11.44 5.03 -7.93
N ASP A 74 -12.38 5.83 -7.39
CA ASP A 74 -12.15 7.25 -7.08
C ASP A 74 -11.11 7.48 -5.97
N LYS A 75 -10.68 6.40 -5.29
CA LYS A 75 -9.70 6.43 -4.20
C LYS A 75 -8.37 5.78 -4.57
N ASP A 76 -8.21 5.39 -5.83
CA ASP A 76 -6.93 4.94 -6.36
C ASP A 76 -5.84 5.98 -6.12
N GLY A 77 -4.67 5.49 -5.73
CA GLY A 77 -3.58 6.32 -5.25
C GLY A 77 -2.29 6.10 -6.02
N LYS A 78 -1.48 7.14 -6.07
CA LYS A 78 -0.08 7.05 -6.50
C LYS A 78 0.81 8.01 -5.73
N LYS A 79 2.05 7.59 -5.54
CA LYS A 79 3.13 8.35 -4.92
C LYS A 79 4.27 8.39 -5.92
N GLU A 80 4.72 9.58 -6.27
CA GLU A 80 5.78 9.78 -7.26
C GLU A 80 6.71 10.90 -6.80
N LYS A 81 7.76 10.57 -6.04
CA LYS A 81 8.74 11.56 -5.60
C LYS A 81 9.89 11.67 -6.62
N GLY A 82 10.17 12.89 -7.08
CA GLY A 82 11.30 13.19 -7.98
C GLY A 82 10.97 13.21 -9.48
N ILE A 83 9.73 12.94 -9.89
CA ILE A 83 9.29 13.07 -11.28
C ILE A 83 8.87 14.52 -11.55
N LYS A 84 9.50 15.18 -12.53
CA LYS A 84 9.04 16.50 -13.00
C LYS A 84 7.67 16.33 -13.66
N LYS A 85 6.66 17.06 -13.16
CA LYS A 85 5.30 17.03 -13.73
C LYS A 85 5.32 17.69 -15.11
N HIS A 86 5.41 16.87 -16.16
CA HIS A 86 5.19 17.34 -17.52
C HIS A 86 3.71 17.15 -17.88
N PRO A 87 3.01 18.14 -18.47
CA PRO A 87 1.56 18.10 -18.71
C PRO A 87 1.10 16.87 -19.51
N ASN A 88 1.93 16.35 -20.42
CA ASN A 88 1.60 15.20 -21.27
C ASN A 88 1.76 13.83 -20.60
N LEU A 89 2.42 13.74 -19.44
CA LEU A 89 2.56 12.49 -18.67
C LEU A 89 1.44 12.30 -17.63
N ILE A 90 0.59 13.32 -17.41
CA ILE A 90 -0.41 13.30 -16.33
C ILE A 90 -1.52 12.29 -16.64
N ASN A 91 -1.94 12.19 -17.91
CA ASN A 91 -3.00 11.27 -18.36
C ASN A 91 -2.53 9.83 -18.59
N SER A 92 -1.23 9.60 -18.81
CA SER A 92 -0.70 8.26 -19.08
C SER A 92 -0.38 7.49 -17.79
N LYS A 93 -0.04 8.17 -16.69
CA LYS A 93 0.31 7.59 -15.37
C LYS A 93 -0.86 6.94 -14.61
N LYS A 94 -1.54 5.99 -15.24
CA LYS A 94 -2.44 5.02 -14.61
C LYS A 94 -1.62 3.87 -14.03
N HIS A 95 -2.24 3.12 -13.12
CA HIS A 95 -1.70 1.87 -12.58
C HIS A 95 -1.20 0.92 -13.69
N ASP A 96 -1.85 0.95 -14.84
CA ASP A 96 -1.52 0.11 -16.01
C ASP A 96 -0.08 0.31 -16.53
N ILE A 97 0.47 1.54 -16.50
CA ILE A 97 1.88 1.77 -16.89
C ILE A 97 2.84 1.10 -15.90
N TYR A 98 2.49 1.12 -14.62
CA TYR A 98 3.32 0.51 -13.58
C TYR A 98 3.33 -1.02 -13.73
N THR A 99 2.18 -1.61 -14.08
CA THR A 99 2.04 -3.04 -14.36
C THR A 99 2.76 -3.46 -15.64
N GLU A 100 2.69 -2.65 -16.71
CA GLU A 100 3.39 -2.89 -17.97
C GLU A 100 4.92 -2.85 -17.82
N THR A 101 5.46 -1.99 -16.94
CA THR A 101 6.92 -1.94 -16.70
C THR A 101 7.50 -3.14 -15.93
N MET A 102 6.66 -4.03 -15.39
CA MET A 102 7.11 -5.26 -14.71
C MET A 102 7.06 -6.52 -15.60
N ASN A 103 6.45 -6.45 -16.79
CA ASN A 103 6.49 -7.50 -17.81
C ASN A 103 7.63 -7.28 -18.80
#